data_AF-A0A1D6LLG9-F1
#
_entry.id   AF-A0A1D6LLG9-F1
#
_cell.length_a   1.000
_cell.length_b   1.000
_cell.length_c   1.000
_cell.angle_alpha   90.00
_cell.angle_beta   90.00
_cell.angle_gamma   90.00
#
_symmetry.space_group_name_H-M   'P 1'
#
loop_
_entity.id
_entity.type
_entity.pdbx_description
1 polymer ?
#
loop_
_entity_poly.entity_id
_entity_poly.type
_entity_poly.pdbx_seq_one_letter_code
_entity_poly.pdbx_strand_id
1 'polypeptide(L)'
;MHNECGSIIIITTRNIDVAKQAGSVYQMEPLSLSDSTKLFCQIIFGSEDKCPPANLAEVAGKILQKCGGVPLAIITMASMLANKTGKEINTHSYWSHVYQSMGYGLDGSTNVKNMRRILSVSYYDLPSHLKTCLLYLSLYPEDYRIRTRGLIWKWIGEGFVHEEQGKSLYEVGKDYIEELVNTSMLEPVGIGHDGKTVSCRIHDMVLDLISFLSNEEHFLTKVGGQQPVSLDLPKKVRRLSLQISQEEEAKQLATMSFSHVRSLTVSTEVFQLTPKLSAFLVLRVLNLKKCNGVNNHHFKDICNMFQLRYLSLNAKFITEIPREIRNLQFLQVLDITNLGHKVKMTTIIHLRQLLRLCSRSGWSIKQLDGFGKLTSLQEVKGTITIESPSMLHDLGCLTNLRTLGINFRDWDESYEEPFIQCLSNLVSLKSMKIKGTMMSSLCSECDKLYPGPQQLCSIDMKSLSTKMDVITLLPV
;
A
#
# COMPACT_ATOMS: atom_id res chain seq x y z
N MET A 1 -16.12 -4.03 -35.52
CA MET A 1 -16.51 -5.28 -36.19
C MET A 1 -17.90 -5.67 -35.69
N HIS A 2 -18.89 -5.81 -36.57
CA HIS A 2 -20.21 -6.33 -36.20
C HIS A 2 -20.17 -7.85 -36.32
N ASN A 3 -20.49 -8.57 -35.24
CA ASN A 3 -20.93 -9.96 -35.39
C ASN A 3 -22.45 -9.95 -35.64
N GLU A 4 -22.98 -11.05 -36.15
CA GLU A 4 -24.41 -11.22 -36.41
C GLU A 4 -25.28 -11.18 -35.13
N CYS A 5 -24.68 -11.02 -33.94
CA CYS A 5 -25.35 -10.94 -32.64
C CYS A 5 -25.49 -9.51 -32.10
N GLY A 6 -25.08 -8.47 -32.84
CA GLY A 6 -25.27 -7.06 -32.45
C GLY A 6 -24.31 -6.54 -31.36
N SER A 7 -23.27 -7.29 -30.99
CA SER A 7 -22.28 -6.84 -30.01
C SER A 7 -21.29 -5.82 -30.58
N ILE A 8 -20.93 -4.80 -29.78
CA ILE A 8 -19.92 -3.78 -30.14
C ILE A 8 -18.67 -3.97 -29.27
N ILE A 9 -17.50 -4.01 -29.91
CA ILE A 9 -16.20 -4.00 -29.24
C ILE A 9 -15.62 -2.58 -29.32
N ILE A 10 -15.27 -2.01 -28.17
CA ILE A 10 -14.59 -0.72 -28.08
C ILE A 10 -13.11 -0.97 -27.75
N ILE A 11 -12.22 -0.41 -28.55
CA ILE A 11 -10.76 -0.51 -28.37
C ILE A 11 -10.21 0.90 -28.15
N THR A 12 -9.46 1.08 -27.07
CA THR A 12 -8.75 2.34 -26.77
C THR A 12 -7.26 2.14 -27.02
N THR A 13 -6.63 3.00 -27.81
CA THR A 13 -5.18 2.94 -28.08
C THR A 13 -4.59 4.35 -28.24
N ARG A 14 -3.33 4.51 -27.83
CA ARG A 14 -2.54 5.72 -28.09
C ARG A 14 -1.90 5.75 -29.47
N ASN A 15 -1.92 4.63 -30.20
CA ASN A 15 -1.32 4.48 -31.52
C ASN A 15 -2.41 4.51 -32.61
N ILE A 16 -2.41 5.57 -33.42
CA ILE A 16 -3.41 5.76 -34.48
C ILE A 16 -3.31 4.69 -35.57
N ASP A 17 -2.13 4.14 -35.84
CA ASP A 17 -1.94 3.10 -36.86
C ASP A 17 -2.58 1.79 -36.41
N VAL A 18 -2.48 1.47 -35.11
CA VAL A 18 -3.20 0.34 -34.50
C VAL A 18 -4.72 0.58 -34.57
N ALA A 19 -5.19 1.80 -34.31
CA ALA A 19 -6.63 2.12 -34.38
C ALA A 19 -7.18 1.94 -35.80
N LYS A 20 -6.45 2.43 -36.81
CA LYS A 20 -6.82 2.30 -38.24
C LYS A 20 -6.94 0.85 -38.69
N GLN A 21 -6.14 -0.06 -38.11
CA GLN A 21 -6.23 -1.49 -38.40
C GLN A 21 -7.45 -2.16 -37.74
N ALA A 22 -7.92 -1.64 -36.60
CA ALA A 22 -9.02 -2.24 -35.85
C ALA A 22 -10.42 -1.94 -36.44
N GLY A 23 -10.59 -0.79 -37.10
CA GLY A 23 -11.84 -0.41 -37.75
C GLY A 23 -12.12 1.09 -37.69
N SER A 24 -13.38 1.46 -37.42
CA SER A 24 -13.80 2.86 -37.28
C SER A 24 -13.08 3.54 -36.12
N VAL A 25 -12.44 4.68 -36.41
CA VAL A 25 -11.63 5.42 -35.44
C VAL A 25 -12.39 6.64 -34.96
N TYR A 26 -12.51 6.79 -33.63
CA TYR A 26 -12.89 8.04 -33.00
C TYR A 26 -11.65 8.63 -32.32
N GLN A 27 -11.18 9.78 -32.82
CA GLN A 27 -10.03 10.46 -32.24
C GLN A 27 -10.49 11.35 -31.08
N MET A 28 -10.01 11.07 -29.87
CA MET A 28 -10.28 11.88 -28.69
C MET A 28 -9.65 13.27 -28.84
N GLU A 29 -10.45 14.32 -28.77
CA GLU A 29 -9.97 15.70 -28.80
C GLU A 29 -9.66 16.24 -27.39
N PRO A 30 -8.74 17.21 -27.26
CA PRO A 30 -8.56 17.95 -26.01
C PRO A 30 -9.84 18.68 -25.59
N LEU A 31 -9.96 18.97 -24.30
CA LEU A 31 -11.06 19.79 -23.80
C LEU A 31 -10.99 21.20 -24.36
N SER A 32 -12.17 21.77 -24.63
CA SER A 32 -12.29 23.19 -24.94
C SER A 32 -11.78 24.04 -23.77
N LEU A 33 -11.40 25.30 -24.01
CA LEU A 33 -11.01 26.20 -22.92
C LEU A 33 -12.15 26.39 -21.90
N SER A 34 -13.40 26.40 -22.37
CA SER A 34 -14.58 26.50 -21.52
C SER A 34 -14.69 25.31 -20.57
N ASP A 35 -14.63 24.08 -21.10
CA ASP A 35 -14.76 22.87 -20.28
C ASP A 35 -13.52 22.65 -19.40
N SER A 36 -12.34 23.04 -19.89
CA SER A 36 -11.10 23.07 -19.08
C SER A 36 -11.24 24.01 -17.89
N THR A 37 -11.86 25.18 -18.09
CA THR A 37 -12.10 26.15 -17.02
C THR A 37 -13.11 25.62 -16.00
N LYS A 38 -14.21 25.00 -16.47
CA LYS A 38 -15.20 24.36 -15.58
C LYS A 38 -14.56 23.29 -14.71
N LEU A 39 -13.80 22.37 -15.32
CA LEU A 39 -13.09 21.30 -14.59
C LEU A 39 -12.11 21.87 -13.56
N PHE A 40 -11.34 22.88 -13.94
CA PHE A 40 -10.39 23.54 -13.05
C PHE A 40 -11.09 24.21 -11.86
N CYS A 41 -12.20 24.89 -12.10
CA CYS A 41 -12.97 25.57 -11.05
C CYS A 41 -13.72 24.60 -10.14
N GLN A 42 -14.22 23.50 -10.70
CA GLN A 42 -14.84 22.43 -9.92
C GLN A 42 -13.89 21.88 -8.86
N ILE A 43 -12.63 21.65 -9.24
CA ILE A 43 -11.63 21.09 -8.34
C ILE A 43 -11.18 22.11 -7.28
N ILE A 44 -10.94 23.36 -7.66
CA ILE A 44 -10.43 24.38 -6.72
C ILE A 44 -11.53 24.96 -5.83
N PHE A 45 -12.70 25.24 -6.38
CA PHE A 45 -13.77 25.99 -5.72
C PHE A 45 -15.00 25.14 -5.36
N GLY A 46 -14.99 23.85 -5.72
CA GLY A 46 -16.08 22.90 -5.45
C GLY A 46 -17.33 23.09 -6.33
N SER A 47 -17.26 23.89 -7.39
CA SER A 47 -18.38 24.14 -8.31
C SER A 47 -17.88 24.61 -9.67
N GLU A 48 -18.47 24.07 -10.74
CA GLU A 48 -18.18 24.44 -12.13
C GLU A 48 -18.66 25.85 -12.48
N ASP A 49 -19.66 26.36 -11.75
CA ASP A 49 -20.27 27.69 -11.97
C ASP A 49 -19.47 28.83 -11.34
N LYS A 50 -18.46 28.50 -10.53
CA LYS A 50 -17.59 29.49 -9.91
C LYS A 50 -16.47 29.86 -10.87
N CYS A 51 -16.23 31.16 -11.06
CA CYS A 51 -15.06 31.64 -11.78
C CYS A 51 -13.88 31.86 -10.82
N PRO A 52 -12.63 31.75 -11.30
CA PRO A 52 -11.49 32.25 -10.56
C PRO A 52 -11.72 33.73 -10.22
N PRO A 53 -11.41 34.19 -8.99
CA PRO A 53 -11.46 35.60 -8.63
C PRO A 53 -10.72 36.47 -9.67
N ALA A 54 -11.16 37.72 -9.86
CA ALA A 54 -10.65 38.58 -10.94
C ALA A 54 -9.11 38.73 -10.91
N ASN A 55 -8.51 38.76 -9.72
CA ASN A 55 -7.06 38.82 -9.55
C ASN A 55 -6.34 37.51 -9.94
N LEU A 56 -7.02 36.36 -9.99
CA LEU A 56 -6.46 35.07 -10.37
C LEU A 56 -6.84 34.64 -11.81
N ALA A 57 -7.84 35.27 -12.42
CA ALA A 57 -8.37 34.88 -13.72
C ALA A 57 -7.32 34.85 -14.83
N GLU A 58 -6.44 35.85 -14.89
CA GLU A 58 -5.37 35.92 -15.90
C GLU A 58 -4.38 34.76 -15.77
N VAL A 59 -3.86 34.54 -14.56
CA VAL A 59 -2.90 33.45 -14.31
C VAL A 59 -3.54 32.07 -14.43
N ALA A 60 -4.82 31.93 -14.05
CA ALA A 60 -5.60 30.71 -14.28
C ALA A 60 -5.69 30.37 -15.78
N GLY A 61 -6.05 31.35 -16.61
CA GLY A 61 -6.12 31.18 -18.06
C GLY A 61 -4.77 30.77 -18.67
N LYS A 62 -3.69 31.39 -18.20
CA LYS A 62 -2.31 31.06 -18.62
C LYS A 62 -1.90 29.63 -18.23
N ILE A 63 -2.28 29.16 -17.04
CA ILE A 63 -2.05 27.77 -16.60
C ILE A 63 -2.85 26.80 -17.49
N LEU A 64 -4.13 27.09 -17.74
CA LEU A 64 -5.00 26.27 -18.57
C LEU A 64 -4.49 26.16 -20.01
N GLN A 65 -3.98 27.26 -20.58
CA GLN A 65 -3.33 27.24 -21.89
C GLN A 65 -2.13 26.29 -21.91
N LYS A 66 -1.27 26.31 -20.89
CA LYS A 66 -0.15 25.37 -20.78
C LYS A 66 -0.60 23.91 -20.59
N CYS A 67 -1.76 23.67 -20.00
CA CYS A 67 -2.34 22.33 -19.91
C CYS A 67 -2.89 21.81 -21.25
N GLY A 68 -3.08 22.66 -22.26
CA GLY A 68 -3.43 22.26 -23.63
C GLY A 68 -4.72 21.43 -23.74
N GLY A 69 -5.69 21.66 -22.85
CA GLY A 69 -6.95 20.89 -22.82
C GLY A 69 -6.81 19.43 -22.35
N VAL A 70 -5.65 19.00 -21.85
CA VAL A 70 -5.43 17.64 -21.37
C VAL A 70 -6.00 17.48 -19.95
N PRO A 71 -7.01 16.62 -19.73
CA PRO A 71 -7.69 16.50 -18.43
C PRO A 71 -6.74 16.19 -17.28
N LEU A 72 -5.80 15.25 -17.45
CA LEU A 72 -4.85 14.89 -16.40
C LEU A 72 -3.97 16.09 -15.98
N ALA A 73 -3.54 16.92 -16.94
CA ALA A 73 -2.73 18.10 -16.64
C ALA A 73 -3.54 19.13 -15.86
N ILE A 74 -4.78 19.38 -16.31
CA ILE A 74 -5.72 20.30 -15.65
C ILE A 74 -6.01 19.84 -14.23
N ILE A 75 -6.39 18.57 -14.04
CA ILE A 75 -6.70 17.98 -12.74
C ILE A 75 -5.50 18.09 -11.81
N THR A 76 -4.31 17.69 -12.26
CA THR A 76 -3.11 17.71 -11.41
C THR A 76 -2.75 19.13 -10.97
N MET A 77 -2.79 20.11 -11.86
CA MET A 77 -2.51 21.50 -11.52
C MET A 77 -3.59 22.08 -10.62
N ALA A 78 -4.88 21.84 -10.92
CA ALA A 78 -5.99 22.32 -10.11
C ALA A 78 -5.93 21.75 -8.69
N SER A 79 -5.71 20.44 -8.54
CA SER A 79 -5.60 19.75 -7.25
C SER A 79 -4.41 20.27 -6.42
N MET A 80 -3.25 20.51 -7.05
CA MET A 80 -2.11 21.12 -6.38
C MET A 80 -2.44 22.54 -5.86
N LEU A 81 -3.04 23.38 -6.69
CA LEU A 81 -3.42 24.75 -6.31
C LEU A 81 -4.50 24.77 -5.22
N ALA A 82 -5.47 23.85 -5.28
CA ALA A 82 -6.53 23.71 -4.29
C ALA A 82 -5.98 23.45 -2.88
N ASN A 83 -4.96 22.60 -2.74
CA ASN A 83 -4.35 22.25 -1.45
C ASN A 83 -3.69 23.43 -0.72
N LYS A 84 -3.36 24.50 -1.44
CA LYS A 84 -2.74 25.74 -0.94
C LYS A 84 -3.72 26.92 -0.83
N THR A 85 -4.91 26.78 -1.42
CA THR A 85 -5.92 27.84 -1.42
C THR A 85 -6.37 28.13 0.01
N GLY A 86 -6.27 29.39 0.44
CA GLY A 86 -6.61 29.83 1.81
C GLY A 86 -5.52 29.65 2.88
N LYS A 87 -4.37 29.04 2.55
CA LYS A 87 -3.23 28.87 3.48
C LYS A 87 -2.09 29.86 3.26
N GLU A 88 -2.04 30.51 2.10
CA GLU A 88 -0.96 31.42 1.73
C GLU A 88 -1.40 32.87 1.70
N ILE A 89 -0.57 33.76 2.28
CA ILE A 89 -0.77 35.21 2.32
C ILE A 89 -0.79 35.82 0.90
N ASN A 90 -0.17 35.17 -0.09
CA ASN A 90 -0.01 35.68 -1.45
C ASN A 90 -0.39 34.65 -2.54
N THR A 91 -1.66 34.21 -2.59
CA THR A 91 -2.14 33.20 -3.56
C THR A 91 -1.80 33.54 -5.02
N HIS A 92 -1.85 34.81 -5.42
CA HIS A 92 -1.51 35.22 -6.79
C HIS A 92 -0.04 34.96 -7.15
N SER A 93 0.91 35.23 -6.23
CA SER A 93 2.33 35.01 -6.52
C SER A 93 2.65 33.53 -6.64
N TYR A 94 1.99 32.69 -5.84
CA TYR A 94 2.13 31.24 -5.93
C TYR A 94 1.65 30.69 -7.28
N TRP A 95 0.46 31.09 -7.73
CA TRP A 95 -0.06 30.69 -9.04
C TRP A 95 0.86 31.15 -10.17
N SER A 96 1.42 32.36 -10.06
CA SER A 96 2.39 32.89 -11.02
C SER A 96 3.68 32.08 -11.05
N HIS A 97 4.20 31.67 -9.90
CA HIS A 97 5.37 30.79 -9.79
C HIS A 97 5.11 29.40 -10.41
N VAL A 98 3.93 28.83 -10.15
CA VAL A 98 3.48 27.57 -10.77
C VAL A 98 3.47 27.69 -12.29
N TYR A 99 2.85 28.74 -12.82
CA TYR A 99 2.80 29.01 -14.25
C TYR A 99 4.21 29.10 -14.86
N GLN A 100 5.15 29.79 -14.22
CA GLN A 100 6.53 29.90 -14.69
C GLN A 100 7.23 28.53 -14.72
N SER A 101 7.01 27.71 -13.70
CA SER A 101 7.62 26.37 -13.56
C SER A 101 7.19 25.37 -14.64
N MET A 102 5.98 25.51 -15.18
CA MET A 102 5.43 24.61 -16.20
C MET A 102 6.19 24.63 -17.55
N GLY A 103 7.07 25.61 -17.80
CA GLY A 103 7.84 25.69 -19.05
C GLY A 103 7.00 26.03 -20.28
N TYR A 104 7.20 25.34 -21.40
CA TYR A 104 6.50 25.60 -22.67
C TYR A 104 5.06 25.08 -22.72
N GLY A 105 4.63 24.27 -21.75
CA GLY A 105 3.29 23.68 -21.76
C GLY A 105 3.10 22.60 -22.83
N LEU A 106 1.84 22.27 -23.12
CA LEU A 106 1.43 21.23 -24.06
C LEU A 106 1.01 21.75 -25.44
N ASP A 107 1.19 23.04 -25.72
CA ASP A 107 1.06 23.56 -27.08
C ASP A 107 2.34 23.18 -27.88
N GLY A 108 2.21 22.29 -28.88
CA GLY A 108 3.27 21.94 -29.83
C GLY A 108 4.45 21.05 -29.33
N SER A 109 4.70 19.94 -30.05
CA SER A 109 5.79 18.93 -29.89
C SER A 109 5.67 17.93 -28.71
N THR A 110 6.43 16.82 -28.80
CA THR A 110 6.27 15.52 -28.09
C THR A 110 5.55 15.57 -26.74
N ASN A 111 4.24 15.26 -26.76
CA ASN A 111 3.32 15.36 -25.62
C ASN A 111 3.83 14.74 -24.31
N VAL A 112 4.61 13.65 -24.37
CA VAL A 112 5.10 12.93 -23.18
C VAL A 112 6.11 13.75 -22.37
N LYS A 113 7.10 14.39 -23.02
CA LYS A 113 8.14 15.18 -22.31
C LYS A 113 7.53 16.43 -21.67
N ASN A 114 6.65 17.10 -22.39
CA ASN A 114 5.93 18.28 -21.91
C ASN A 114 4.99 17.92 -20.76
N MET A 115 4.28 16.79 -20.86
CA MET A 115 3.44 16.29 -19.78
C MET A 115 4.24 15.94 -18.53
N ARG A 116 5.40 15.26 -18.68
CA ARG A 116 6.32 15.02 -17.55
C ARG A 116 6.71 16.31 -16.84
N ARG A 117 6.99 17.38 -17.59
CA ARG A 117 7.36 18.68 -17.03
C ARG A 117 6.21 19.35 -16.28
N ILE A 118 4.97 19.22 -16.75
CA ILE A 118 3.81 19.74 -16.02
C ILE A 118 3.59 18.95 -14.73
N LEU A 119 3.58 17.62 -14.82
CA LEU A 119 3.41 16.76 -13.64
C LEU A 119 4.55 16.95 -12.62
N SER A 120 5.76 17.24 -13.07
CA SER A 120 6.90 17.47 -12.17
C SER A 120 6.72 18.71 -11.30
N VAL A 121 5.98 19.73 -11.75
CA VAL A 121 5.63 20.90 -10.91
C VAL A 121 4.89 20.45 -9.66
N SER A 122 3.87 19.60 -9.82
CA SER A 122 3.13 19.04 -8.67
C SER A 122 3.97 18.09 -7.84
N TYR A 123 4.82 17.27 -8.45
CA TYR A 123 5.77 16.44 -7.71
C TYR A 123 6.70 17.26 -6.82
N TYR A 124 7.27 18.36 -7.34
CA TYR A 124 8.21 19.20 -6.60
C TYR A 124 7.54 20.06 -5.52
N ASP A 125 6.23 20.32 -5.60
CA ASP A 125 5.46 20.96 -4.53
C ASP A 125 5.21 20.03 -3.34
N LEU A 126 5.24 18.71 -3.54
CA LEU A 126 5.01 17.73 -2.47
C LEU A 126 6.06 17.84 -1.33
N PRO A 127 5.65 17.60 -0.07
CA PRO A 127 6.56 17.34 1.04
C PRO A 127 7.55 16.20 0.74
N SER A 128 8.74 16.27 1.33
CA SER A 128 9.84 15.30 1.10
C SER A 128 9.46 13.84 1.41
N HIS A 129 8.64 13.62 2.45
CA HIS A 129 8.17 12.29 2.81
C HIS A 129 7.20 11.72 1.76
N LEU A 130 6.30 12.53 1.20
CA LEU A 130 5.39 12.10 0.13
C LEU A 130 6.13 11.82 -1.18
N LYS A 131 7.13 12.64 -1.54
CA LYS A 131 8.00 12.39 -2.70
C LYS A 131 8.64 10.99 -2.62
N THR A 132 9.20 10.67 -1.46
CA THR A 132 9.82 9.36 -1.20
C THR A 132 8.82 8.21 -1.32
N CYS A 133 7.63 8.38 -0.73
CA CYS A 133 6.53 7.41 -0.81
C CYS A 133 6.06 7.20 -2.26
N LEU A 134 5.95 8.27 -3.04
CA LEU A 134 5.53 8.27 -4.43
C LEU A 134 6.58 7.62 -5.35
N LEU A 135 7.87 7.95 -5.21
CA LEU A 135 8.97 7.30 -5.95
C LEU A 135 8.99 5.79 -5.73
N TYR A 136 8.66 5.32 -4.52
CA TYR A 136 8.57 3.89 -4.21
C TYR A 136 7.51 3.16 -5.03
N LEU A 137 6.50 3.88 -5.53
CA LEU A 137 5.46 3.29 -6.34
C LEU A 137 5.89 2.97 -7.76
N SER A 138 7.06 3.48 -8.20
CA SER A 138 7.69 3.02 -9.45
C SER A 138 7.92 1.50 -9.45
N LEU A 139 7.91 0.83 -8.30
CA LEU A 139 7.96 -0.64 -8.18
C LEU A 139 6.83 -1.36 -8.92
N TYR A 140 5.64 -0.75 -9.03
CA TYR A 140 4.47 -1.39 -9.60
C TYR A 140 4.43 -1.24 -11.13
N PRO A 141 3.89 -2.24 -11.86
CA PRO A 141 3.67 -2.11 -13.30
C PRO A 141 2.50 -1.18 -13.59
N GLU A 142 2.35 -0.82 -14.87
CA GLU A 142 1.19 -0.09 -15.40
C GLU A 142 -0.14 -0.77 -15.00
N ASP A 143 -1.18 0.04 -14.79
CA ASP A 143 -2.54 -0.34 -14.38
C ASP A 143 -2.70 -1.15 -13.09
N TYR A 144 -1.62 -1.40 -12.34
CA TYR A 144 -1.64 -2.27 -11.19
C TYR A 144 -2.53 -1.70 -10.06
N ARG A 145 -3.52 -2.49 -9.64
CA ARG A 145 -4.35 -2.15 -8.47
C ARG A 145 -3.58 -2.39 -7.18
N ILE A 146 -3.15 -1.30 -6.54
CA ILE A 146 -2.39 -1.31 -5.29
C ILE A 146 -3.36 -1.32 -4.10
N ARG A 147 -3.18 -2.26 -3.17
CA ARG A 147 -3.90 -2.25 -1.89
C ARG A 147 -3.19 -1.34 -0.90
N THR A 148 -3.85 -0.25 -0.48
CA THR A 148 -3.25 0.81 0.36
C THR A 148 -2.72 0.27 1.68
N ARG A 149 -3.48 -0.60 2.37
CA ARG A 149 -3.01 -1.25 3.62
C ARG A 149 -1.67 -1.96 3.43
N GLY A 150 -1.48 -2.71 2.35
CA GLY A 150 -0.22 -3.42 2.10
C GLY A 150 0.93 -2.46 1.80
N LEU A 151 0.65 -1.39 1.06
CA LEU A 151 1.60 -0.34 0.72
C LEU A 151 2.09 0.42 1.95
N ILE A 152 1.19 0.84 2.84
CA ILE A 152 1.53 1.56 4.07
C ILE A 152 2.51 0.74 4.92
N TRP A 153 2.26 -0.55 5.09
CA TRP A 153 3.18 -1.41 5.86
C TRP A 153 4.54 -1.59 5.20
N LYS A 154 4.63 -1.51 3.87
CA LYS A 154 5.93 -1.45 3.18
C LYS A 154 6.63 -0.12 3.46
N TRP A 155 5.93 1.01 3.38
CA TRP A 155 6.49 2.32 3.71
C TRP A 155 6.98 2.41 5.15
N ILE A 156 6.26 1.82 6.11
CA ILE A 156 6.70 1.68 7.51
C ILE A 156 7.99 0.87 7.59
N GLY A 157 8.04 -0.29 6.91
CA GLY A 157 9.24 -1.13 6.86
C GLY A 157 10.47 -0.45 6.24
N GLU A 158 10.25 0.36 5.21
CA GLU A 158 11.30 1.21 4.60
C GLU A 158 11.73 2.35 5.53
N GLY A 159 10.88 2.75 6.47
CA GLY A 159 11.08 3.90 7.35
C GLY A 159 10.71 5.24 6.69
N PHE A 160 9.74 5.26 5.77
CA PHE A 160 9.25 6.49 5.12
C PHE A 160 8.18 7.22 5.92
N VAL A 161 7.50 6.48 6.81
CA VAL A 161 6.47 7.03 7.68
C VAL A 161 7.13 7.45 8.98
N HIS A 162 6.95 8.71 9.36
CA HIS A 162 7.51 9.30 10.57
C HIS A 162 6.46 9.26 11.68
N GLU A 163 6.92 9.24 12.93
CA GLU A 163 6.03 9.30 14.08
C GLU A 163 5.43 10.71 14.19
N GLU A 164 4.11 10.77 14.36
CA GLU A 164 3.37 11.98 14.66
C GLU A 164 2.71 11.83 16.03
N GLN A 165 2.75 12.88 16.85
CA GLN A 165 2.17 12.84 18.19
C GLN A 165 0.67 12.51 18.12
N GLY A 166 0.26 11.47 18.85
CA GLY A 166 -1.14 11.05 18.93
C GLY A 166 -1.63 10.18 17.76
N LYS A 167 -0.77 9.82 16.79
CA LYS A 167 -1.14 8.92 15.69
C LYS A 167 -0.21 7.70 15.62
N SER A 168 -0.77 6.55 15.29
CA SER A 168 0.04 5.39 14.94
C SER A 168 0.70 5.57 13.56
N LEU A 169 1.82 4.91 13.31
CA LEU A 169 2.49 4.89 12.01
C LEU A 169 1.54 4.49 10.86
N TYR A 170 0.59 3.59 11.11
CA TYR A 170 -0.38 3.21 10.08
C TYR A 170 -1.39 4.32 9.77
N GLU A 171 -1.76 5.14 10.75
CA GLU A 171 -2.67 6.29 10.55
C GLU A 171 -1.95 7.41 9.81
N VAL A 172 -0.71 7.73 10.18
CA VAL A 172 0.13 8.67 9.41
C VAL A 172 0.27 8.19 7.96
N GLY A 173 0.53 6.89 7.77
CA GLY A 173 0.58 6.31 6.43
C GLY A 173 -0.75 6.35 5.65
N LYS A 174 -1.90 6.32 6.33
CA LYS A 174 -3.20 6.56 5.69
C LYS A 174 -3.32 8.02 5.24
N ASP A 175 -2.92 8.96 6.07
CA ASP A 175 -2.96 10.39 5.74
C ASP A 175 -2.10 10.68 4.51
N TYR A 176 -0.90 10.09 4.43
CA TYR A 176 -0.04 10.20 3.23
C TYR A 176 -0.71 9.69 1.95
N ILE A 177 -1.52 8.63 2.01
CA ILE A 177 -2.27 8.14 0.85
C ILE A 177 -3.32 9.16 0.43
N GLU A 178 -4.08 9.69 1.39
CA GLU A 178 -5.13 10.67 1.12
C GLU A 178 -4.53 11.97 0.56
N GLU A 179 -3.38 12.43 1.06
CA GLU A 179 -2.67 13.59 0.50
C GLU A 179 -2.22 13.37 -0.95
N LEU A 180 -1.70 12.17 -1.27
CA LEU A 180 -1.34 11.82 -2.65
C LEU A 180 -2.57 11.70 -3.58
N VAL A 181 -3.72 11.27 -3.05
CA VAL A 181 -4.99 11.28 -3.79
C VAL A 181 -5.48 12.71 -4.00
N ASN A 182 -5.43 13.56 -2.97
CA ASN A 182 -5.85 14.96 -3.02
C ASN A 182 -4.96 15.84 -3.93
N THR A 183 -3.75 15.38 -4.26
CA THR A 183 -2.85 16.02 -5.24
C THR A 183 -2.97 15.39 -6.64
N SER A 184 -3.90 14.44 -6.80
CA SER A 184 -4.13 13.65 -8.02
C SER A 184 -2.91 12.88 -8.53
N MET A 185 -1.94 12.62 -7.66
CA MET A 185 -0.81 11.74 -7.93
C MET A 185 -1.19 10.26 -7.82
N LEU A 186 -2.28 9.98 -7.11
CA LEU A 186 -2.90 8.66 -7.00
C LEU A 186 -4.37 8.70 -7.38
N GLU A 187 -4.79 7.69 -8.11
CA GLU A 187 -6.20 7.48 -8.47
C GLU A 187 -6.82 6.50 -7.48
N PRO A 188 -7.90 6.86 -6.75
CA PRO A 188 -8.62 5.92 -5.91
C PRO A 188 -9.45 4.96 -6.77
N VAL A 189 -9.23 3.65 -6.61
CA VAL A 189 -9.95 2.58 -7.35
C VAL A 189 -10.91 1.80 -6.45
N GLY A 190 -10.81 2.00 -5.14
CA GLY A 190 -11.74 1.43 -4.18
C GLY A 190 -11.78 2.27 -2.93
N ILE A 191 -13.00 2.59 -2.51
CA ILE A 191 -13.31 3.37 -1.33
C ILE A 191 -13.93 2.41 -0.31
N GLY A 192 -13.45 2.47 0.93
CA GLY A 192 -13.98 1.71 2.05
C GLY A 192 -15.29 2.29 2.56
N HIS A 193 -15.96 1.56 3.45
CA HIS A 193 -17.16 2.06 4.13
C HIS A 193 -16.90 3.30 4.98
N ASP A 194 -15.66 3.52 5.42
CA ASP A 194 -15.18 4.70 6.14
C ASP A 194 -14.87 5.89 5.20
N GLY A 195 -15.19 5.79 3.91
CA GLY A 195 -14.87 6.80 2.91
C GLY A 195 -13.38 6.89 2.57
N LYS A 196 -12.53 6.02 3.14
CA LYS A 196 -11.07 6.06 2.93
C LYS A 196 -10.64 5.19 1.75
N THR A 197 -9.50 5.54 1.14
CA THR A 197 -8.98 4.81 -0.01
C THR A 197 -8.45 3.43 0.41
N VAL A 198 -9.14 2.36 0.01
CA VAL A 198 -8.73 0.96 0.30
C VAL A 198 -7.86 0.35 -0.81
N SER A 199 -7.97 0.89 -2.03
CA SER A 199 -7.09 0.58 -3.14
C SER A 199 -6.93 1.76 -4.08
N CYS A 200 -5.73 1.95 -4.60
CA CYS A 200 -5.38 3.00 -5.56
C CYS A 200 -4.66 2.43 -6.78
N ARG A 201 -4.51 3.26 -7.81
CA ARG A 201 -3.71 3.06 -9.01
C ARG A 201 -2.90 4.32 -9.29
N ILE A 202 -1.83 4.18 -10.05
CA ILE A 202 -1.04 5.30 -10.56
C ILE A 202 -1.39 5.46 -12.03
N HIS A 203 -1.72 6.68 -12.45
CA HIS A 203 -1.91 6.95 -13.87
C HIS A 203 -0.59 6.77 -14.62
N ASP A 204 -0.61 6.17 -15.82
CA ASP A 204 0.57 5.89 -16.65
C ASP A 204 1.56 7.06 -16.81
N MET A 205 1.08 8.29 -17.01
CA MET A 205 1.94 9.47 -17.13
C MET A 205 2.62 9.86 -15.82
N VAL A 206 1.96 9.63 -14.67
CA VAL A 206 2.58 9.79 -13.35
C VAL A 206 3.59 8.67 -13.12
N LEU A 207 3.25 7.43 -13.52
CA LEU A 207 4.18 6.29 -13.45
C LEU A 207 5.43 6.52 -14.31
N ASP A 208 5.29 7.09 -15.51
CA ASP A 208 6.40 7.48 -16.38
C ASP A 208 7.28 8.55 -15.71
N LEU A 209 6.68 9.59 -15.12
CA LEU A 209 7.41 10.62 -14.37
C LEU A 209 8.21 10.02 -13.20
N ILE A 210 7.56 9.25 -12.31
CA ILE A 210 8.25 8.72 -11.12
C ILE A 210 9.28 7.65 -11.48
N SER A 211 9.09 6.93 -12.60
CA SER A 211 10.09 5.99 -13.12
C SER A 211 11.30 6.74 -13.67
N PHE A 212 11.08 7.82 -14.41
CA PHE A 212 12.14 8.71 -14.87
C PHE A 212 12.96 9.27 -13.69
N LEU A 213 12.29 9.88 -12.71
CA LEU A 213 12.94 10.44 -11.52
C LEU A 213 13.67 9.38 -10.68
N SER A 214 13.04 8.20 -10.50
CA SER A 214 13.66 7.09 -9.77
C SER A 214 14.96 6.61 -10.43
N ASN A 215 15.03 6.61 -11.76
CA ASN A 215 16.23 6.22 -12.50
C ASN A 215 17.35 7.26 -12.36
N GLU A 216 17.02 8.55 -12.51
CA GLU A 216 17.96 9.67 -12.35
C GLU A 216 18.58 9.71 -10.94
N GLU A 217 17.77 9.49 -9.90
CA GLU A 217 18.22 9.51 -8.50
C GLU A 217 18.76 8.16 -8.01
N HIS A 218 18.75 7.12 -8.85
CA HIS A 218 19.04 5.74 -8.48
C HIS A 218 18.26 5.27 -7.24
N PHE A 219 17.00 5.69 -7.14
CA PHE A 219 16.15 5.45 -5.97
C PHE A 219 15.75 3.97 -5.81
N LEU A 220 15.34 3.35 -6.93
CA LEU A 220 14.96 1.94 -7.07
C LEU A 220 15.52 1.40 -8.38
N THR A 221 16.31 0.33 -8.29
CA THR A 221 16.85 -0.40 -9.45
C THR A 221 15.99 -1.62 -9.72
N LYS A 222 15.55 -1.79 -10.97
CA LYS A 222 14.82 -2.97 -11.43
C LYS A 222 15.73 -3.81 -12.33
N VAL A 223 15.71 -5.13 -12.16
CA VAL A 223 16.45 -6.08 -13.00
C VAL A 223 15.50 -7.16 -13.49
N GLY A 224 15.53 -7.42 -14.81
CA GLY A 224 14.65 -8.35 -15.52
C GLY A 224 13.26 -7.78 -15.86
N GLY A 225 12.45 -8.60 -16.52
CA GLY A 225 11.10 -8.22 -17.00
C GLY A 225 11.14 -7.55 -18.38
N GLN A 226 10.14 -6.73 -18.71
CA GLN A 226 10.05 -6.03 -20.00
C GLN A 226 11.02 -4.84 -20.13
N GLN A 227 11.96 -4.67 -19.20
CA GLN A 227 12.92 -3.57 -19.22
C GLN A 227 14.10 -3.92 -20.14
N PRO A 228 14.55 -3.01 -21.01
CA PRO A 228 15.76 -3.23 -21.79
C PRO A 228 16.95 -3.42 -20.85
N VAL A 229 17.86 -4.32 -21.23
CA VAL A 229 19.10 -4.61 -20.51
C VAL A 229 19.92 -3.31 -20.40
N SER A 230 19.97 -2.71 -19.21
CA SER A 230 20.87 -1.58 -18.95
C SER A 230 22.27 -2.10 -18.69
N LEU A 231 23.23 -1.65 -19.49
CA LEU A 231 24.64 -2.00 -19.35
C LEU A 231 25.32 -1.26 -18.18
N ASP A 232 24.81 -0.07 -17.82
CA ASP A 232 25.35 0.77 -16.74
C ASP A 232 24.46 0.73 -15.50
N LEU A 233 24.65 -0.30 -14.68
CA LEU A 233 23.99 -0.38 -13.37
C LEU A 233 24.70 0.55 -12.36
N PRO A 234 23.95 1.25 -11.49
CA PRO A 234 24.55 2.18 -10.54
C PRO A 234 25.44 1.44 -9.54
N LYS A 235 26.61 2.03 -9.25
CA LYS A 235 27.60 1.47 -8.31
C LYS A 235 27.06 1.25 -6.89
N LYS A 236 25.99 1.96 -6.51
CA LYS A 236 25.38 1.90 -5.18
C LYS A 236 23.86 1.74 -5.29
N VAL A 237 23.39 0.51 -5.19
CA VAL A 237 21.96 0.19 -5.16
C VAL A 237 21.45 0.15 -3.72
N ARG A 238 20.43 0.95 -3.41
CA ARG A 238 19.77 0.92 -2.09
C ARG A 238 18.49 0.10 -2.09
N ARG A 239 17.76 0.05 -3.21
CA ARG A 239 16.51 -0.71 -3.36
C ARG A 239 16.55 -1.47 -4.67
N LEU A 240 16.29 -2.76 -4.60
CA LEU A 240 16.41 -3.67 -5.71
C LEU A 240 15.10 -4.42 -5.90
N SER A 241 14.59 -4.41 -7.13
CA SER A 241 13.46 -5.24 -7.56
C SER A 241 13.93 -6.22 -8.61
N LEU A 242 13.80 -7.51 -8.31
CA LEU A 242 14.19 -8.60 -9.20
C LEU A 242 12.97 -9.27 -9.81
N GLN A 243 12.87 -9.24 -11.13
CA GLN A 243 11.89 -9.96 -11.92
C GLN A 243 12.60 -10.82 -12.96
N ILE A 244 13.33 -11.82 -12.46
CA ILE A 244 14.13 -12.73 -13.29
C ILE A 244 13.21 -13.84 -13.82
N SER A 245 13.31 -14.12 -15.10
CA SER A 245 12.62 -15.19 -15.82
C SER A 245 13.60 -16.04 -16.61
N GLN A 246 14.73 -15.47 -17.01
CA GLN A 246 15.74 -16.10 -17.85
C GLN A 246 17.16 -15.89 -17.30
N GLU A 247 18.08 -16.76 -17.68
CA GLU A 247 19.48 -16.73 -17.20
C GLU A 247 20.23 -15.46 -17.63
N GLU A 248 19.94 -14.93 -18.81
CA GLU A 248 20.54 -13.68 -19.30
C GLU A 248 20.24 -12.48 -18.40
N GLU A 249 19.04 -12.43 -17.80
CA GLU A 249 18.68 -11.39 -16.85
C GLU A 249 19.47 -11.53 -15.53
N ALA A 250 19.78 -12.76 -15.14
CA ALA A 250 20.59 -13.04 -13.95
C ALA A 250 22.06 -12.63 -14.14
N LYS A 251 22.60 -12.67 -15.36
CA LYS A 251 23.98 -12.22 -15.65
C LYS A 251 24.20 -10.74 -15.31
N GLN A 252 23.16 -9.90 -15.41
CA GLN A 252 23.23 -8.49 -15.01
C GLN A 252 23.60 -8.31 -13.52
N LEU A 253 23.32 -9.32 -12.69
CA LEU A 253 23.58 -9.29 -11.27
C LEU A 253 25.04 -9.56 -10.92
N ALA A 254 25.80 -10.19 -11.81
CA ALA A 254 27.19 -10.61 -11.55
C ALA A 254 28.14 -9.42 -11.32
N THR A 255 27.83 -8.26 -11.90
CA THR A 255 28.62 -7.03 -11.78
C THR A 255 28.16 -6.13 -10.62
N MET A 256 27.08 -6.50 -9.92
CA MET A 256 26.47 -5.66 -8.89
C MET A 256 27.04 -5.94 -7.49
N SER A 257 27.18 -4.88 -6.70
CA SER A 257 27.42 -5.00 -5.26
C SER A 257 26.12 -4.90 -4.47
N PHE A 258 25.82 -5.92 -3.65
CA PHE A 258 24.61 -5.98 -2.82
C PHE A 258 24.81 -5.44 -1.38
N SER A 259 26.03 -5.05 -1.03
CA SER A 259 26.42 -4.65 0.34
C SER A 259 25.69 -3.41 0.87
N HIS A 260 25.15 -2.58 -0.02
CA HIS A 260 24.42 -1.34 0.32
C HIS A 260 22.90 -1.48 0.17
N VAL A 261 22.41 -2.63 -0.27
CA VAL A 261 20.99 -2.85 -0.54
C VAL A 261 20.24 -2.97 0.78
N ARG A 262 19.25 -2.10 0.96
CA ARG A 262 18.38 -2.01 2.14
C ARG A 262 16.99 -2.57 1.87
N SER A 263 16.58 -2.64 0.61
CA SER A 263 15.28 -3.20 0.21
C SER A 263 15.45 -4.15 -0.95
N LEU A 264 14.88 -5.34 -0.82
CA LEU A 264 14.85 -6.36 -1.86
C LEU A 264 13.43 -6.87 -2.04
N THR A 265 12.88 -6.66 -3.23
CA THR A 265 11.65 -7.31 -3.68
C THR A 265 11.99 -8.30 -4.78
N VAL A 266 11.54 -9.54 -4.64
CA VAL A 266 11.76 -10.58 -5.64
C VAL A 266 10.42 -11.12 -6.10
N SER A 267 10.24 -11.16 -7.42
CA SER A 267 9.07 -11.68 -8.10
C SER A 267 9.51 -12.56 -9.26
N THR A 268 9.88 -13.80 -8.95
CA THR A 268 10.42 -14.76 -9.93
C THR A 268 9.91 -16.17 -9.63
N GLU A 269 9.73 -16.95 -10.70
CA GLU A 269 9.49 -18.40 -10.62
C GLU A 269 10.80 -19.19 -10.49
N VAL A 270 11.93 -18.59 -10.86
CA VAL A 270 13.28 -19.17 -10.87
C VAL A 270 14.14 -18.59 -9.74
N PHE A 271 13.67 -18.71 -8.50
CA PHE A 271 14.30 -18.13 -7.30
C PHE A 271 15.78 -18.52 -7.12
N GLN A 272 16.16 -19.71 -7.57
CA GLN A 272 17.54 -20.21 -7.56
C GLN A 272 18.52 -19.37 -8.39
N LEU A 273 18.04 -18.57 -9.35
CA LEU A 273 18.87 -17.66 -10.14
C LEU A 273 19.11 -16.31 -9.45
N THR A 274 18.49 -16.09 -8.29
CA THR A 274 18.69 -14.85 -7.52
C THR A 274 19.99 -14.91 -6.70
N PRO A 275 20.60 -13.76 -6.36
CA PRO A 275 21.80 -13.73 -5.56
C PRO A 275 21.54 -14.37 -4.19
N LYS A 276 22.57 -15.04 -3.64
CA LYS A 276 22.48 -15.60 -2.29
C LYS A 276 22.08 -14.50 -1.30
N LEU A 277 21.12 -14.82 -0.44
CA LEU A 277 20.60 -13.88 0.57
C LEU A 277 21.70 -13.37 1.52
N SER A 278 22.76 -14.16 1.74
CA SER A 278 23.94 -13.76 2.53
C SER A 278 24.76 -12.62 1.91
N ALA A 279 24.60 -12.32 0.62
CA ALA A 279 25.28 -11.19 -0.02
C ALA A 279 24.74 -9.82 0.44
N PHE A 280 23.58 -9.81 1.09
CA PHE A 280 22.88 -8.60 1.48
C PHE A 280 23.10 -8.27 2.97
N LEU A 281 24.04 -7.35 3.25
CA LEU A 281 24.54 -7.12 4.60
C LEU A 281 23.66 -6.18 5.45
N VAL A 282 22.84 -5.32 4.82
CA VAL A 282 22.13 -4.22 5.49
C VAL A 282 20.64 -4.16 5.13
N LEU A 283 20.04 -5.32 4.80
CA LEU A 283 18.62 -5.40 4.44
C LEU A 283 17.71 -5.01 5.60
N ARG A 284 16.75 -4.14 5.28
CA ARG A 284 15.65 -3.70 6.13
C ARG A 284 14.30 -4.21 5.62
N VAL A 285 14.15 -4.35 4.30
CA VAL A 285 12.91 -4.82 3.67
C VAL A 285 13.22 -6.00 2.77
N LEU A 286 12.59 -7.14 3.05
CA LEU A 286 12.66 -8.34 2.22
C LEU A 286 11.26 -8.81 1.85
N ASN A 287 10.97 -8.84 0.56
CA ASN A 287 9.69 -9.27 0.02
C ASN A 287 9.87 -10.40 -1.01
N LEU A 288 9.64 -11.63 -0.55
CA LEU A 288 9.70 -12.88 -1.30
C LEU A 288 8.30 -13.50 -1.47
N LYS A 289 7.24 -12.70 -1.36
CA LYS A 289 5.85 -13.17 -1.37
C LYS A 289 5.46 -13.92 -2.64
N LYS A 290 6.11 -13.62 -3.76
CA LYS A 290 5.87 -14.24 -5.07
C LYS A 290 6.89 -15.35 -5.40
N CYS A 291 7.77 -15.70 -4.46
CA CYS A 291 8.81 -16.71 -4.68
C CYS A 291 8.36 -18.05 -4.11
N ASN A 292 8.12 -19.03 -4.99
CA ASN A 292 7.72 -20.36 -4.55
C ASN A 292 8.89 -21.18 -4.00
N GLY A 293 10.15 -20.90 -4.36
CA GLY A 293 11.32 -21.71 -3.98
C GLY A 293 11.88 -21.50 -2.57
N VAL A 294 11.25 -20.67 -1.73
CA VAL A 294 11.73 -20.39 -0.36
C VAL A 294 11.46 -21.58 0.55
N ASN A 295 12.49 -22.06 1.26
CA ASN A 295 12.46 -23.23 2.13
C ASN A 295 13.08 -22.92 3.50
N ASN A 296 13.18 -23.91 4.39
CA ASN A 296 13.71 -23.74 5.74
C ASN A 296 15.16 -23.21 5.78
N HIS A 297 16.02 -23.61 4.84
CA HIS A 297 17.41 -23.13 4.79
C HIS A 297 17.45 -21.62 4.52
N HIS A 298 16.71 -21.17 3.50
CA HIS A 298 16.58 -19.74 3.21
C HIS A 298 15.99 -18.98 4.40
N PHE A 299 15.00 -19.53 5.11
CA PHE A 299 14.41 -18.85 6.26
C PHE A 299 15.40 -18.70 7.42
N LYS A 300 16.25 -19.70 7.63
CA LYS A 300 17.35 -19.62 8.62
C LYS A 300 18.34 -18.52 8.25
N ASP A 301 18.72 -18.40 6.97
CA ASP A 301 19.60 -17.32 6.50
C ASP A 301 18.96 -15.93 6.69
N ILE A 302 17.66 -15.80 6.38
CA ILE A 302 16.91 -14.57 6.61
C ILE A 302 16.93 -14.17 8.09
N CYS A 303 16.87 -15.14 9.01
CA CYS A 303 16.93 -14.87 10.45
C CYS A 303 18.29 -14.33 10.92
N ASN A 304 19.33 -14.36 10.08
CA ASN A 304 20.62 -13.70 10.36
C ASN A 304 20.68 -12.26 9.85
N MET A 305 19.59 -11.73 9.28
CA MET A 305 19.49 -10.33 8.84
C MET A 305 19.05 -9.42 9.98
N PHE A 306 19.97 -9.06 10.86
CA PHE A 306 19.65 -8.33 12.09
C PHE A 306 18.95 -6.98 11.88
N GLN A 307 19.15 -6.31 10.74
CA GLN A 307 18.57 -4.99 10.45
C GLN A 307 17.15 -5.06 9.85
N LEU A 308 16.59 -6.26 9.68
CA LEU A 308 15.33 -6.45 8.99
C LEU A 308 14.15 -5.87 9.78
N ARG A 309 13.34 -5.05 9.10
CA ARG A 309 12.13 -4.38 9.61
C ARG A 309 10.86 -4.90 8.96
N TYR A 310 10.94 -5.33 7.71
CA TYR A 310 9.83 -5.91 6.97
C TYR A 310 10.24 -7.23 6.33
N LEU A 311 9.48 -8.27 6.62
CA LEU A 311 9.63 -9.58 6.00
C LEU A 311 8.29 -10.04 5.43
N SER A 312 8.26 -10.31 4.13
CA SER A 312 7.16 -11.05 3.52
C SER A 312 7.68 -12.24 2.73
N LEU A 313 7.07 -13.41 2.92
CA LEU A 313 7.52 -14.64 2.29
C LEU A 313 6.35 -15.59 2.00
N ASN A 314 6.50 -16.37 0.94
CA ASN A 314 5.62 -17.50 0.66
C ASN A 314 6.20 -18.76 1.32
N ALA A 315 5.56 -19.22 2.38
CA ALA A 315 5.98 -20.32 3.23
C ALA A 315 5.50 -21.71 2.74
N LYS A 316 5.24 -21.87 1.44
CA LYS A 316 4.75 -23.14 0.88
C LYS A 316 5.64 -24.34 1.24
N PHE A 317 6.96 -24.16 1.31
CA PHE A 317 7.93 -25.21 1.65
C PHE A 317 8.64 -24.97 2.99
N ILE A 318 8.05 -24.16 3.87
CA ILE A 318 8.55 -23.94 5.23
C ILE A 318 7.75 -24.80 6.18
N THR A 319 8.45 -25.65 6.93
CA THR A 319 7.84 -26.62 7.86
C THR A 319 8.02 -26.23 9.31
N GLU A 320 8.91 -25.27 9.61
CA GLU A 320 9.15 -24.78 10.96
C GLU A 320 9.61 -23.32 10.96
N ILE A 321 9.37 -22.62 12.08
CA ILE A 321 9.99 -21.32 12.32
C ILE A 321 11.31 -21.54 13.06
N PRO A 322 12.46 -21.10 12.50
CA PRO A 322 13.75 -21.26 13.12
C PRO A 322 13.81 -20.51 14.46
N ARG A 323 14.56 -21.05 15.44
CA ARG A 323 14.75 -20.41 16.75
C ARG A 323 15.48 -19.08 16.61
N GLU A 324 16.29 -18.95 15.58
CA GLU A 324 17.05 -17.79 15.16
C GLU A 324 16.15 -16.60 14.81
N ILE A 325 14.83 -16.76 14.61
CA ILE A 325 13.92 -15.63 14.36
C ILE A 325 14.01 -14.54 15.44
N ARG A 326 14.39 -14.91 16.68
CA ARG A 326 14.67 -13.98 17.79
C ARG A 326 15.76 -12.94 17.51
N ASN A 327 16.61 -13.20 16.51
CA ASN A 327 17.66 -12.28 16.08
C ASN A 327 17.10 -11.06 15.35
N LEU A 328 15.87 -11.16 14.81
CA LEU A 328 15.21 -10.09 14.05
C LEU A 328 14.57 -9.06 14.99
N GLN A 329 15.37 -8.46 15.87
CA GLN A 329 14.88 -7.59 16.96
C GLN A 329 14.22 -6.29 16.48
N PHE A 330 14.55 -5.83 15.26
CA PHE A 330 13.97 -4.65 14.64
C PHE A 330 12.76 -4.96 13.74
N LEU A 331 12.30 -6.21 13.68
CA LEU A 331 11.22 -6.60 12.77
C LEU A 331 9.90 -5.97 13.22
N GLN A 332 9.34 -5.13 12.34
CA GLN A 332 8.07 -4.42 12.54
C GLN A 332 6.92 -5.11 11.80
N VAL A 333 7.19 -5.76 10.66
CA VAL A 333 6.16 -6.42 9.84
C VAL A 333 6.60 -7.83 9.45
N LEU A 334 5.75 -8.80 9.79
CA LEU A 334 5.88 -10.19 9.36
C LEU A 334 4.62 -10.63 8.58
N ASP A 335 4.76 -10.81 7.26
CA ASP A 335 3.68 -11.24 6.35
C ASP A 335 4.03 -12.58 5.69
N ILE A 336 3.56 -13.66 6.30
CA ILE A 336 3.78 -15.03 5.84
C ILE A 336 2.52 -15.55 5.16
N THR A 337 2.64 -16.01 3.91
CA THR A 337 1.53 -16.66 3.19
C THR A 337 1.79 -18.15 3.03
N ASN A 338 0.72 -18.96 2.99
CA ASN A 338 0.80 -20.42 2.77
C ASN A 338 1.63 -21.19 3.80
N LEU A 339 1.73 -20.68 5.03
CA LEU A 339 2.33 -21.44 6.13
C LEU A 339 1.40 -22.60 6.51
N GLY A 340 1.97 -23.80 6.63
CA GLY A 340 1.21 -24.99 7.03
C GLY A 340 0.61 -24.84 8.43
N HIS A 341 -0.63 -25.31 8.61
CA HIS A 341 -1.39 -25.20 9.87
C HIS A 341 -0.75 -25.94 11.08
N LYS A 342 0.24 -26.81 10.83
CA LYS A 342 0.98 -27.56 11.87
C LYS A 342 2.20 -26.80 12.39
N VAL A 343 2.63 -25.73 11.73
CA VAL A 343 3.84 -24.99 12.13
C VAL A 343 3.56 -24.22 13.41
N LYS A 344 4.37 -24.48 14.44
CA LYS A 344 4.30 -23.74 15.72
C LYS A 344 4.95 -22.38 15.59
N MET A 345 4.29 -21.36 16.16
CA MET A 345 4.72 -19.96 16.11
C MET A 345 5.38 -19.48 17.41
N THR A 346 5.64 -20.36 18.38
CA THR A 346 6.02 -19.97 19.75
C THR A 346 7.27 -19.10 19.83
N THR A 347 8.17 -19.15 18.84
CA THR A 347 9.40 -18.35 18.82
C THR A 347 9.19 -16.89 18.42
N ILE A 348 8.05 -16.52 17.82
CA ILE A 348 7.80 -15.12 17.38
C ILE A 348 7.63 -14.15 18.55
N ILE A 349 7.33 -14.64 19.75
CA ILE A 349 7.15 -13.83 20.97
C ILE A 349 8.39 -13.00 21.33
N HIS A 350 9.55 -13.31 20.75
CA HIS A 350 10.79 -12.56 20.94
C HIS A 350 10.85 -11.28 20.08
N LEU A 351 9.93 -11.11 19.11
CA LEU A 351 9.88 -9.97 18.19
C LEU A 351 9.15 -8.79 18.83
N ARG A 352 9.75 -8.16 19.83
CA ARG A 352 9.10 -7.12 20.67
C ARG A 352 8.71 -5.84 19.92
N GLN A 353 9.32 -5.57 18.76
CA GLN A 353 9.01 -4.41 17.92
C GLN A 353 7.97 -4.73 16.83
N LEU A 354 7.40 -5.95 16.82
CA LEU A 354 6.46 -6.37 15.79
C LEU A 354 5.15 -5.57 15.91
N LEU A 355 4.86 -4.77 14.88
CA LEU A 355 3.64 -3.99 14.75
C LEU A 355 2.55 -4.75 14.00
N ARG A 356 2.94 -5.63 13.08
CA ARG A 356 2.00 -6.39 12.24
C ARG A 356 2.41 -7.83 12.03
N LEU A 357 1.43 -8.69 12.24
CA LEU A 357 1.50 -10.12 11.98
C LEU A 357 0.39 -10.51 10.97
N CYS A 358 0.77 -10.94 9.76
CA CYS A 358 -0.17 -11.29 8.69
C CYS A 358 -0.01 -12.74 8.21
N SER A 359 -1.12 -13.51 8.27
CA SER A 359 -1.27 -14.85 7.67
C SER A 359 -2.59 -14.94 6.93
N ARG A 360 -2.53 -15.41 5.68
CA ARG A 360 -3.73 -15.69 4.88
C ARG A 360 -4.35 -17.05 5.17
N SER A 361 -3.57 -18.02 5.64
CA SER A 361 -4.06 -19.35 6.01
C SER A 361 -4.68 -19.39 7.42
N GLY A 362 -4.74 -18.24 8.10
CA GLY A 362 -5.08 -18.17 9.52
C GLY A 362 -3.87 -18.46 10.40
N TRP A 363 -4.01 -18.21 11.70
CA TRP A 363 -2.99 -18.43 12.70
C TRP A 363 -3.45 -19.55 13.62
N SER A 364 -2.89 -20.74 13.41
CA SER A 364 -3.04 -21.87 14.33
C SER A 364 -2.01 -21.70 15.46
N ILE A 365 -2.30 -20.79 16.39
CA ILE A 365 -1.46 -20.60 17.57
C ILE A 365 -1.97 -21.57 18.62
N LYS A 366 -1.53 -22.84 18.54
CA LYS A 366 -1.97 -23.90 19.46
C LYS A 366 -1.64 -23.62 20.93
N GLN A 367 -0.73 -22.68 21.18
CA GLN A 367 -0.37 -22.14 22.50
C GLN A 367 -0.04 -20.67 22.31
N LEU A 368 -0.88 -19.78 22.86
CA LEU A 368 -0.59 -18.35 22.93
C LEU A 368 0.43 -18.01 24.03
N ASP A 369 1.03 -18.99 24.71
CA ASP A 369 1.94 -18.79 25.83
C ASP A 369 2.99 -17.70 25.57
N GLY A 370 2.78 -16.55 26.21
CA GLY A 370 3.66 -15.39 26.10
C GLY A 370 3.49 -14.55 24.83
N PHE A 371 2.44 -14.76 24.04
CA PHE A 371 2.04 -13.90 22.92
C PHE A 371 1.67 -12.50 23.40
N GLY A 372 1.17 -12.38 24.64
CA GLY A 372 0.97 -11.10 25.31
C GLY A 372 2.25 -10.26 25.47
N LYS A 373 3.45 -10.85 25.27
CA LYS A 373 4.73 -10.12 25.24
C LYS A 373 4.91 -9.25 23.99
N LEU A 374 4.08 -9.43 22.95
CA LEU A 374 4.11 -8.64 21.73
C LEU A 374 3.35 -7.32 21.91
N THR A 375 3.69 -6.55 22.95
CA THR A 375 2.94 -5.36 23.38
C THR A 375 2.90 -4.23 22.32
N SER A 376 3.83 -4.23 21.35
CA SER A 376 3.85 -3.29 20.22
C SER A 376 2.88 -3.67 19.09
N LEU A 377 2.24 -4.85 19.16
CA LEU A 377 1.44 -5.39 18.06
C LEU A 377 0.15 -4.59 17.87
N GLN A 378 -0.05 -4.11 16.65
CA GLN A 378 -1.18 -3.25 16.27
C GLN A 378 -2.14 -3.94 15.29
N GLU A 379 -1.66 -4.88 14.48
CA GLU A 379 -2.49 -5.58 13.51
C GLU A 379 -2.17 -7.08 13.48
N VAL A 380 -3.18 -7.90 13.75
CA VAL A 380 -3.17 -9.32 13.39
C VAL A 380 -4.14 -9.52 12.22
N LYS A 381 -3.57 -9.82 11.05
CA LYS A 381 -4.35 -10.20 9.87
C LYS A 381 -4.40 -11.71 9.75
N GLY A 382 -5.62 -12.25 9.68
CA GLY A 382 -5.88 -13.68 9.82
C GLY A 382 -6.84 -13.90 10.98
N THR A 383 -7.01 -15.15 11.39
CA THR A 383 -7.76 -15.51 12.59
C THR A 383 -6.86 -16.32 13.52
N ILE A 384 -6.76 -15.91 14.79
CA ILE A 384 -6.12 -16.70 15.84
C ILE A 384 -7.12 -17.74 16.31
N THR A 385 -6.74 -19.01 16.22
CA THR A 385 -7.57 -20.07 16.80
C THR A 385 -7.40 -20.09 18.32
N ILE A 386 -8.52 -20.02 19.04
CA ILE A 386 -8.57 -20.12 20.51
C ILE A 386 -8.98 -21.56 20.86
N GLU A 387 -8.14 -22.21 21.66
CA GLU A 387 -8.29 -23.62 22.07
C GLU A 387 -8.48 -23.77 23.59
N SER A 388 -8.23 -22.72 24.38
CA SER A 388 -8.50 -22.68 25.82
C SER A 388 -8.82 -21.25 26.29
N PRO A 389 -9.59 -21.07 27.38
CA PRO A 389 -9.90 -19.74 27.92
C PRO A 389 -8.66 -18.95 28.36
N SER A 390 -7.61 -19.64 28.84
CA SER A 390 -6.36 -19.02 29.28
C SER A 390 -5.65 -18.20 28.20
N MET A 391 -5.84 -18.56 26.92
CA MET A 391 -5.30 -17.85 25.77
C MET A 391 -5.84 -16.41 25.65
N LEU A 392 -7.05 -16.16 26.16
CA LEU A 392 -7.68 -14.84 26.13
C LEU A 392 -6.98 -13.86 27.09
N HIS A 393 -6.38 -14.33 28.18
CA HIS A 393 -5.58 -13.48 29.07
C HIS A 393 -4.35 -12.92 28.35
N ASP A 394 -3.63 -13.77 27.59
CA ASP A 394 -2.47 -13.34 26.80
C ASP A 394 -2.86 -12.35 25.70
N LEU A 395 -4.03 -12.52 25.07
CA LEU A 395 -4.54 -11.55 24.09
C LEU A 395 -4.92 -10.23 24.74
N GLY A 396 -5.50 -10.25 25.93
CA GLY A 396 -5.86 -9.04 26.69
C GLY A 396 -4.65 -8.16 27.00
N CYS A 397 -3.44 -8.69 27.02
CA CYS A 397 -2.20 -7.91 27.20
C CYS A 397 -1.85 -7.01 25.98
N LEU A 398 -2.48 -7.20 24.83
CA LEU A 398 -2.15 -6.51 23.58
C LEU A 398 -2.93 -5.20 23.42
N THR A 399 -2.76 -4.28 24.36
CA THR A 399 -3.55 -3.03 24.46
C THR A 399 -3.45 -2.10 23.24
N ASN A 400 -2.39 -2.21 22.43
CA ASN A 400 -2.18 -1.47 21.18
C ASN A 400 -2.84 -2.10 19.95
N LEU A 401 -3.48 -3.26 20.10
CA LEU A 401 -4.05 -4.02 18.99
C LEU A 401 -5.31 -3.33 18.45
N ARG A 402 -5.31 -3.04 17.15
CA ARG A 402 -6.41 -2.33 16.46
C ARG A 402 -7.24 -3.22 15.56
N THR A 403 -6.69 -4.33 15.10
CA THR A 403 -7.41 -5.31 14.28
C THR A 403 -7.13 -6.71 14.78
N LEU A 404 -8.20 -7.44 15.11
CA LEU A 404 -8.12 -8.79 15.67
C LEU A 404 -9.11 -9.71 14.95
N GLY A 405 -8.64 -10.86 14.51
CA GLY A 405 -9.49 -11.97 14.10
C GLY A 405 -9.34 -13.13 15.06
N ILE A 406 -10.45 -13.65 15.57
CA ILE A 406 -10.51 -14.81 16.46
C ILE A 406 -11.33 -15.92 15.78
N ASN A 407 -10.90 -17.17 15.98
CA ASN A 407 -11.66 -18.36 15.65
C ASN A 407 -11.74 -19.27 16.87
N PHE A 408 -12.91 -19.41 17.47
CA PHE A 408 -13.13 -20.39 18.53
C PHE A 408 -13.26 -21.77 17.89
N ARG A 409 -12.42 -22.73 18.33
CA ARG A 409 -12.59 -24.13 17.90
C ARG A 409 -13.84 -24.72 18.56
N ASP A 410 -13.93 -24.54 19.87
CA ASP A 410 -15.03 -24.95 20.73
C ASP A 410 -15.42 -23.74 21.59
N TRP A 411 -16.71 -23.62 21.93
CA TRP A 411 -17.22 -22.57 22.81
C TRP A 411 -18.12 -23.18 23.88
N ASP A 412 -17.87 -22.81 25.14
CA ASP A 412 -18.71 -23.10 26.30
C ASP A 412 -18.71 -21.90 27.26
N GLU A 413 -19.51 -21.96 28.33
CA GLU A 413 -19.67 -20.88 29.32
C GLU A 413 -18.35 -20.47 29.99
N SER A 414 -17.32 -21.33 30.02
CA SER A 414 -16.02 -21.00 30.62
C SER A 414 -15.23 -19.95 29.82
N TYR A 415 -15.62 -19.69 28.57
CA TYR A 415 -14.98 -18.67 27.73
C TYR A 415 -15.57 -17.27 27.93
N GLU A 416 -16.77 -17.14 28.51
CA GLU A 416 -17.51 -15.87 28.57
C GLU A 416 -16.75 -14.80 29.35
N GLU A 417 -16.46 -15.06 30.64
CA GLU A 417 -15.74 -14.12 31.50
C GLU A 417 -14.33 -13.77 30.98
N PRO A 418 -13.46 -14.74 30.62
CA PRO A 418 -12.15 -14.44 30.04
C PRO A 418 -12.21 -13.65 28.73
N PHE A 419 -13.26 -13.86 27.94
CA PHE A 419 -13.44 -13.15 26.69
C PHE A 419 -13.85 -11.69 26.92
N ILE A 420 -14.80 -11.44 27.81
CA ILE A 420 -15.22 -10.09 28.22
C ILE A 420 -14.01 -9.34 28.80
N GLN A 421 -13.25 -9.98 29.69
CA GLN A 421 -12.05 -9.38 30.28
C GLN A 421 -10.95 -9.12 29.25
N CYS A 422 -10.79 -9.99 28.25
CA CYS A 422 -9.89 -9.73 27.13
C CYS A 422 -10.31 -8.49 26.35
N LEU A 423 -11.60 -8.37 26.02
CA LEU A 423 -12.12 -7.24 25.24
C LEU A 423 -12.01 -5.91 25.98
N SER A 424 -12.29 -5.87 27.29
CA SER A 424 -12.18 -4.65 28.08
C SER A 424 -10.74 -4.11 28.14
N ASN A 425 -9.74 -5.00 28.08
CA ASN A 425 -8.33 -4.60 28.03
C ASN A 425 -7.87 -4.09 26.65
N LEU A 426 -8.54 -4.49 25.57
CA LEU A 426 -8.17 -4.14 24.19
C LEU A 426 -8.68 -2.73 23.79
N VAL A 427 -8.27 -1.72 24.55
CA VAL A 427 -8.76 -0.33 24.44
C VAL A 427 -8.55 0.33 23.07
N SER A 428 -7.57 -0.13 22.29
CA SER A 428 -7.27 0.41 20.94
C SER A 428 -7.99 -0.36 19.81
N LEU A 429 -8.80 -1.37 20.12
CA LEU A 429 -9.38 -2.25 19.12
C LEU A 429 -10.42 -1.52 18.27
N LYS A 430 -10.20 -1.45 16.95
CA LYS A 430 -11.11 -0.76 16.00
C LYS A 430 -11.94 -1.72 15.16
N SER A 431 -11.41 -2.91 14.88
CA SER A 431 -12.09 -3.92 14.05
C SER A 431 -11.82 -5.31 14.59
N MET A 432 -12.90 -6.05 14.78
CA MET A 432 -12.86 -7.43 15.23
C MET A 432 -13.59 -8.35 14.25
N LYS A 433 -13.05 -9.54 14.06
CA LYS A 433 -13.70 -10.62 13.32
C LYS A 433 -13.75 -11.86 14.19
N ILE A 434 -14.92 -12.44 14.37
CA ILE A 434 -15.10 -13.65 15.19
C ILE A 434 -15.67 -14.76 14.30
N LYS A 435 -15.11 -15.96 14.46
CA LYS A 435 -15.60 -17.18 13.82
C LYS A 435 -15.75 -18.28 14.89
N GLY A 436 -16.73 -19.16 14.72
CA GLY A 436 -16.87 -20.32 15.60
C GLY A 436 -18.03 -21.23 15.20
N THR A 437 -17.95 -22.50 15.62
CA THR A 437 -19.06 -23.44 15.64
C THR A 437 -19.83 -23.24 16.94
N MET A 438 -21.12 -22.86 16.87
CA MET A 438 -22.02 -22.65 18.03
C MET A 438 -21.84 -21.36 18.86
N MET A 439 -21.80 -20.20 18.22
CA MET A 439 -21.85 -18.89 18.91
C MET A 439 -23.27 -18.36 19.19
N SER A 440 -24.27 -19.22 19.38
CA SER A 440 -25.67 -18.77 19.53
C SER A 440 -25.94 -17.96 20.81
N SER A 441 -25.11 -18.08 21.85
CA SER A 441 -25.24 -17.33 23.12
C SER A 441 -24.53 -15.97 23.14
N LEU A 442 -23.49 -15.76 22.32
CA LEU A 442 -22.76 -14.47 22.28
C LEU A 442 -23.61 -13.31 21.76
N CYS A 443 -24.57 -13.59 20.87
CA CYS A 443 -25.39 -12.55 20.25
C CYS A 443 -26.35 -11.86 21.23
N SER A 444 -26.72 -12.50 22.34
CA SER A 444 -27.63 -11.91 23.34
C SER A 444 -26.93 -11.06 24.40
N GLU A 445 -25.59 -11.13 24.51
CA GLU A 445 -24.84 -10.48 25.60
C GLU A 445 -23.75 -9.50 25.16
N CYS A 446 -23.54 -9.31 23.84
CA CYS A 446 -22.69 -8.21 23.37
C CYS A 446 -23.23 -6.83 23.80
N ASP A 447 -24.53 -6.72 24.10
CA ASP A 447 -25.16 -5.53 24.68
C ASP A 447 -24.69 -5.25 26.14
N LYS A 448 -24.06 -6.23 26.80
CA LYS A 448 -23.52 -6.11 28.17
C LYS A 448 -22.02 -5.78 28.21
N LEU A 449 -21.38 -5.53 27.06
CA LEU A 449 -19.97 -5.10 26.97
C LEU A 449 -19.82 -3.66 27.50
N TYR A 450 -19.87 -3.49 28.82
CA TYR A 450 -19.63 -2.22 29.49
C TYR A 450 -18.66 -2.39 30.69
N PRO A 451 -17.50 -1.69 30.69
CA PRO A 451 -16.97 -0.86 29.61
C PRO A 451 -16.34 -1.75 28.51
N GLY A 452 -16.94 -1.78 27.32
CA GLY A 452 -16.38 -2.41 26.13
C GLY A 452 -15.27 -1.54 25.51
N PRO A 453 -14.51 -2.06 24.53
CA PRO A 453 -13.48 -1.31 23.83
C PRO A 453 -14.09 -0.06 23.18
N GLN A 454 -13.80 1.11 23.76
CA GLN A 454 -14.43 2.40 23.40
C GLN A 454 -14.22 2.82 21.94
N GLN A 455 -13.26 2.20 21.24
CA GLN A 455 -12.90 2.51 19.86
C GLN A 455 -13.38 1.46 18.83
N LEU A 456 -14.16 0.46 19.24
CA LEU A 456 -14.58 -0.63 18.36
C LEU A 456 -15.65 -0.15 17.37
N CYS A 457 -15.30 -0.10 16.09
CA CYS A 457 -16.20 0.40 15.04
C CYS A 457 -16.87 -0.72 14.22
N SER A 458 -16.39 -1.98 14.33
CA SER A 458 -16.89 -3.07 13.48
C SER A 458 -16.65 -4.45 14.09
N ILE A 459 -17.70 -5.26 14.14
CA ILE A 459 -17.65 -6.70 14.48
C ILE A 459 -18.27 -7.50 13.32
N ASP A 460 -17.49 -8.41 12.73
CA ASP A 460 -17.95 -9.40 11.74
C ASP A 460 -17.98 -10.78 12.40
N MET A 461 -19.18 -11.28 12.72
CA MET A 461 -19.38 -12.62 13.28
C MET A 461 -19.82 -13.60 12.19
N LYS A 462 -19.17 -14.76 12.12
CA LYS A 462 -19.58 -15.86 11.23
C LYS A 462 -19.73 -17.15 12.01
N SER A 463 -20.97 -17.58 12.22
CA SER A 463 -21.31 -18.94 12.63
C SER A 463 -21.30 -19.87 11.42
N LEU A 464 -20.76 -21.08 11.56
CA LEU A 464 -20.81 -22.11 10.51
C LEU A 464 -22.22 -22.66 10.26
N SER A 465 -23.22 -22.33 11.10
CA SER A 465 -24.59 -22.84 11.01
C SER A 465 -25.66 -21.84 10.53
N THR A 466 -25.39 -20.53 10.45
CA THR A 466 -26.38 -19.51 10.04
C THR A 466 -25.71 -18.29 9.38
N LYS A 467 -26.44 -17.65 8.44
CA LYS A 467 -26.02 -16.43 7.72
C LYS A 467 -26.45 -15.17 8.49
N MET A 468 -25.55 -14.18 8.55
CA MET A 468 -25.69 -12.81 9.14
C MET A 468 -25.63 -12.77 10.68
N ASP A 469 -24.95 -11.80 11.33
CA ASP A 469 -25.04 -10.32 11.20
C ASP A 469 -23.69 -9.57 11.13
N VAL A 470 -23.68 -8.44 10.40
CA VAL A 470 -22.67 -7.38 10.58
C VAL A 470 -23.25 -6.41 11.60
N ILE A 471 -22.82 -6.50 12.85
CA ILE A 471 -23.18 -5.51 13.87
C ILE A 471 -22.22 -4.33 13.69
N THR A 472 -22.71 -3.30 12.99
CA THR A 472 -22.05 -1.99 12.98
C THR A 472 -22.41 -1.30 14.29
N LEU A 473 -21.53 -1.35 15.29
CA LEU A 473 -21.68 -0.53 16.48
C LEU A 473 -21.38 0.92 16.06
N LEU A 474 -22.40 1.78 16.06
CA LEU A 474 -22.20 3.21 15.92
C LEU A 474 -21.39 3.69 17.14
N PRO A 475 -20.33 4.50 16.96
CA PRO A 475 -19.68 5.14 18.09
C PRO A 475 -20.69 6.06 18.79
N VAL A 476 -20.72 6.00 20.12
CA VAL A 476 -21.52 6.90 20.99
C VAL A 476 -21.03 8.34 20.86
#